data_AF-A0A7C5JNP1-F1
#
_entry.id   AF-A0A7C5JNP1-F1
#
_cell.length_a   1.000
_cell.length_b   1.000
_cell.length_c   1.000
_cell.angle_alpha   90.00
_cell.angle_beta   90.00
_cell.angle_gamma   90.00
#
_symmetry.space_group_name_H-M   'P 1'
#
loop_
_entity.id
_entity.type
_entity.pdbx_description
1 polymer ?
#
loop_
_entity_poly.entity_id
_entity_poly.type
_entity_poly.pdbx_seq_one_letter_code
_entity_poly.pdbx_strand_id
1 'polypeptide(L)'
;KLRKTILDNLPEGFEEQMSYGMPSYVVPHSVYPAGYHAKPKEPLPFISIASQKNHIALYHMGVYSIGTLDKWFRSEYPKHAKYKLNMAKSCVRFTKFDDIPYDLIAELVRKVNVEDWIKEYEKNIKK
;
A
#
# COMPACT_ATOMS: atom_id res chain seq x y z
N LYS A 1 -15.32 -2.35 3.70
CA LYS A 1 -14.93 -3.33 2.65
C LYS A 1 -13.45 -3.25 2.32
N LEU A 2 -12.92 -2.12 1.82
CA LEU A 2 -11.49 -1.99 1.46
C LEU A 2 -10.51 -2.39 2.58
N ARG A 3 -10.71 -1.89 3.81
CA ARG A 3 -9.91 -2.29 4.99
C ARG A 3 -9.85 -3.82 5.17
N LYS A 4 -11.03 -4.45 5.14
CA LYS A 4 -11.16 -5.91 5.24
C LYS A 4 -10.44 -6.62 4.10
N THR A 5 -10.59 -6.15 2.87
CA THR A 5 -9.85 -6.67 1.71
C THR A 5 -8.35 -6.60 1.92
N ILE A 6 -7.81 -5.55 2.53
CA ILE A 6 -6.37 -5.48 2.81
C ILE A 6 -6.01 -6.49 3.90
N LEU A 7 -6.70 -6.47 5.05
CA LEU A 7 -6.45 -7.38 6.17
C LEU A 7 -6.49 -8.86 5.79
N ASP A 8 -7.52 -9.29 5.06
CA ASP A 8 -7.70 -10.69 4.65
C ASP A 8 -6.61 -11.17 3.67
N ASN A 9 -5.80 -10.26 3.13
CA ASN A 9 -4.80 -10.52 2.09
C ASN A 9 -3.40 -10.05 2.47
N LEU A 10 -3.24 -9.47 3.65
CA LEU A 10 -1.99 -8.89 4.13
C LEU A 10 -1.01 -10.01 4.43
N PRO A 11 0.20 -10.01 3.84
CA PRO A 11 1.21 -11.02 4.16
C PRO A 11 1.60 -11.00 5.63
N GLU A 12 2.06 -12.14 6.13
CA GLU A 12 2.53 -12.28 7.50
C GLU A 12 3.71 -11.33 7.78
N GLY A 13 3.75 -10.82 9.02
CA GLY A 13 4.77 -9.88 9.49
C GLY A 13 4.43 -8.40 9.28
N PHE A 14 3.37 -8.08 8.54
CA PHE A 14 2.77 -6.75 8.59
C PHE A 14 1.73 -6.67 9.72
N GLU A 15 1.59 -5.48 10.31
CA GLU A 15 0.60 -5.20 11.35
C GLU A 15 -0.27 -4.00 10.97
N GLU A 16 -1.54 -4.06 11.34
CA GLU A 16 -2.46 -2.92 11.23
C GLU A 16 -2.33 -2.03 12.47
N GLN A 17 -2.17 -0.73 12.25
CA GLN A 17 -2.19 0.29 13.30
C GLN A 17 -2.78 1.60 12.79
N MET A 18 -3.01 2.54 13.70
CA MET A 18 -3.38 3.91 13.32
C MET A 18 -2.10 4.74 13.14
N SER A 19 -1.89 5.31 11.95
CA SER A 19 -0.78 6.23 11.69
C SER A 19 -1.29 7.48 10.99
N TYR A 20 -0.87 8.66 11.47
CA TYR A 20 -1.32 9.95 10.95
C TYR A 20 -2.87 10.10 10.85
N GLY A 21 -3.61 9.47 11.77
CA GLY A 21 -5.08 9.48 11.79
C GLY A 21 -5.74 8.58 10.75
N MET A 22 -4.99 7.67 10.13
CA MET A 22 -5.46 6.73 9.10
C MET A 22 -5.13 5.29 9.48
N PRO A 23 -6.00 4.31 9.15
CA PRO A 23 -5.63 2.91 9.19
C PRO A 23 -4.45 2.65 8.24
N SER A 24 -3.38 2.11 8.81
CA SER A 24 -2.11 1.87 8.15
C SER A 24 -1.62 0.46 8.43
N TYR A 25 -0.95 -0.12 7.44
CA TYR A 25 -0.34 -1.43 7.52
C TYR A 25 1.16 -1.23 7.37
N VAL A 26 1.91 -1.72 8.34
CA VAL A 26 3.32 -1.38 8.54
C VAL A 26 4.12 -2.63 8.87
N VAL A 27 5.43 -2.57 8.67
CA VAL A 27 6.34 -3.57 9.26
C VAL A 27 6.71 -3.09 10.67
N PRO A 28 6.36 -3.84 11.73
CA PRO A 28 6.59 -3.43 13.11
C PRO A 28 8.09 -3.46 13.46
N HIS A 29 8.47 -2.74 14.51
CA HIS A 29 9.87 -2.72 14.99
C HIS A 29 10.39 -4.07 15.46
N SER A 30 9.51 -4.97 15.88
CA SER A 30 9.85 -6.36 16.22
C SER A 30 10.44 -7.12 15.02
N VAL A 31 10.01 -6.78 13.80
CA VAL A 31 10.50 -7.35 12.55
C VAL A 31 11.59 -6.48 11.91
N TYR A 32 11.42 -5.15 11.93
CA TYR A 32 12.40 -4.21 11.38
C TYR A 32 12.77 -3.11 12.40
N PRO A 33 13.79 -3.33 13.25
CA PRO A 33 14.13 -2.42 14.33
C PRO A 33 14.50 -1.00 13.89
N ALA A 34 15.10 -0.84 12.70
CA ALA A 34 15.53 0.46 12.18
C ALA A 34 14.36 1.41 11.84
N GLY A 35 13.17 0.88 11.58
CA GLY A 35 11.97 1.68 11.33
C GLY A 35 12.04 2.59 10.09
N TYR A 36 11.21 3.63 10.09
CA TYR A 36 11.18 4.60 9.01
C TYR A 36 12.40 5.55 9.05
N HIS A 37 13.07 5.79 7.93
CA HIS A 37 14.39 6.43 7.88
C HIS A 37 14.34 7.89 8.32
N ALA A 38 13.27 8.61 7.96
CA ALA A 38 13.09 10.00 8.35
C ALA A 38 12.66 10.13 9.82
N LYS A 39 12.07 9.08 10.39
CA LYS A 39 11.62 9.05 11.79
C LYS A 39 11.71 7.62 12.34
N PRO A 40 12.90 7.18 12.82
CA PRO A 40 13.15 5.79 13.21
C PRO A 40 12.31 5.25 14.37
N LYS A 41 11.57 6.12 15.06
CA LYS A 41 10.58 5.72 16.08
C LYS A 41 9.26 5.26 15.48
N GLU A 42 9.04 5.48 14.19
CA GLU A 42 7.88 5.00 13.46
C GLU A 42 8.23 3.69 12.75
N PRO A 43 7.30 2.73 12.73
CA PRO A 43 7.49 1.49 11.99
C PRO A 43 7.53 1.78 10.49
N LEU A 44 8.06 0.84 9.73
CA LEU A 44 8.26 1.01 8.29
C LEU A 44 6.90 1.03 7.56
N PRO A 45 6.49 2.15 6.94
CA PRO A 45 5.20 2.25 6.28
C PRO A 45 5.11 1.37 5.05
N PHE A 46 3.95 0.75 4.82
CA PHE A 46 3.68 -0.04 3.62
C PHE A 46 2.39 0.40 2.92
N ILE A 47 1.24 0.28 3.58
CA ILE A 47 -0.07 0.68 3.03
C ILE A 47 -0.79 1.61 4.00
N SER A 48 -1.59 2.55 3.51
CA SER A 48 -2.52 3.31 4.34
C SER A 48 -3.80 3.62 3.56
N ILE A 49 -4.93 3.70 4.26
CA ILE A 49 -6.20 4.09 3.65
C ILE A 49 -6.76 5.34 4.33
N ALA A 50 -7.20 6.30 3.52
CA ALA A 50 -7.80 7.53 4.01
C ALA A 50 -9.22 7.70 3.46
N SER A 51 -10.15 8.07 4.33
CA SER A 51 -11.45 8.57 3.91
C SER A 51 -11.36 10.08 3.74
N GLN A 52 -11.54 10.55 2.51
CA GLN A 52 -11.54 11.97 2.17
C GLN A 52 -12.94 12.37 1.71
N LYS A 53 -13.26 13.66 1.77
CA LYS A 53 -14.60 14.20 1.46
C LYS A 53 -15.22 13.66 0.16
N ASN A 54 -14.41 13.48 -0.89
CA ASN A 54 -14.87 13.10 -2.23
C ASN A 54 -14.29 11.77 -2.75
N HIS A 55 -13.42 11.11 -1.99
CA HIS A 55 -12.77 9.88 -2.45
C HIS A 55 -12.22 9.06 -1.28
N ILE A 56 -11.95 7.79 -1.55
CA ILE A 56 -11.12 6.95 -0.68
C ILE A 56 -9.73 6.92 -1.30
N ALA A 57 -8.71 7.23 -0.50
CA ALA A 57 -7.31 7.15 -0.93
C ALA A 57 -6.68 5.85 -0.42
N LEU A 58 -6.02 5.12 -1.31
CA LEU A 58 -5.11 4.02 -0.98
C LEU A 58 -3.69 4.48 -1.26
N TYR A 59 -2.90 4.61 -0.20
CA TYR A 59 -1.47 4.83 -0.27
C TYR A 59 -0.77 3.48 -0.26
N HIS A 60 0.05 3.20 -1.26
CA HIS A 60 0.79 1.95 -1.35
C HIS A 60 2.26 2.25 -1.66
N MET A 61 3.13 2.05 -0.68
CA MET A 61 4.57 2.36 -0.81
C MET A 61 5.27 1.39 -1.75
N GLY A 62 4.86 0.12 -1.78
CA GLY A 62 5.32 -0.84 -2.79
C GLY A 62 5.11 -0.36 -4.23
N VAL A 63 3.92 0.15 -4.58
CA VAL A 63 3.66 0.72 -5.93
C VAL A 63 4.56 1.92 -6.21
N TYR A 64 4.87 2.72 -5.20
CA TYR A 64 5.76 3.86 -5.36
C TYR A 64 7.23 3.48 -5.59
N SER A 65 7.73 2.49 -4.85
CA SER A 65 9.16 2.14 -4.81
C SER A 65 9.53 1.01 -5.77
N ILE A 66 8.63 0.06 -6.02
CA ILE A 66 8.87 -1.13 -6.86
C ILE A 66 8.33 -0.84 -8.27
N GLY A 67 9.20 -0.39 -9.17
CA GLY A 67 8.80 0.00 -10.53
C GLY A 67 8.14 -1.11 -11.37
N THR A 68 8.46 -2.38 -11.10
CA THR A 68 7.78 -3.52 -11.73
C THR A 68 6.34 -3.69 -11.23
N LEU A 69 6.09 -3.42 -9.95
CA LEU A 69 4.76 -3.46 -9.35
C LEU A 69 3.87 -2.33 -9.85
N ASP A 70 4.39 -1.11 -9.99
CA ASP A 70 3.67 0.02 -10.61
C ASP A 70 3.24 -0.30 -12.04
N LYS A 71 4.18 -0.79 -12.86
CA LYS A 71 3.89 -1.17 -14.26
C LYS A 71 2.83 -2.25 -14.34
N TRP A 72 2.94 -3.30 -13.53
CA TRP A 72 1.94 -4.36 -13.46
C TRP A 72 0.58 -3.81 -13.04
N PHE A 73 0.50 -3.04 -11.96
CA PHE A 73 -0.76 -2.52 -11.44
C PHE A 73 -1.48 -1.62 -12.46
N ARG A 74 -0.73 -0.74 -13.14
CA ARG A 74 -1.28 0.12 -14.21
C ARG A 74 -1.79 -0.67 -15.41
N SER A 75 -1.10 -1.76 -15.76
CA SER A 75 -1.50 -2.66 -16.85
C SER A 75 -2.76 -3.47 -16.51
N GLU A 76 -2.88 -3.95 -15.27
CA GLU A 76 -4.02 -4.76 -14.85
C GLU A 76 -5.26 -3.92 -14.55
N TYR A 77 -5.11 -2.71 -13.98
CA TYR A 77 -6.25 -1.88 -13.59
C TYR A 77 -7.40 -1.77 -14.61
N PRO A 78 -7.18 -1.45 -15.90
CA PRO A 78 -8.27 -1.34 -16.88
C PRO A 78 -9.01 -2.66 -17.18
N LYS A 79 -8.46 -3.81 -16.79
CA LYS A 79 -9.12 -5.12 -16.93
C LYS A 79 -10.10 -5.41 -15.79
N HIS A 80 -9.94 -4.74 -14.65
CA HIS A 80 -10.70 -4.99 -13.42
C HIS A 80 -11.61 -3.83 -13.02
N ALA A 81 -11.44 -2.64 -13.62
CA ALA A 81 -12.24 -1.46 -13.32
C ALA A 81 -12.80 -0.84 -14.58
N LYS A 82 -14.02 -0.31 -14.49
CA LYS A 82 -14.68 0.38 -15.61
C LYS A 82 -14.08 1.76 -15.85
N TYR A 83 -13.68 2.45 -14.79
CA TYR A 83 -13.14 3.81 -14.88
C TYR A 83 -11.60 3.83 -14.91
N LYS A 84 -11.05 4.88 -15.53
CA LYS A 84 -9.61 5.08 -15.61
C LYS A 84 -8.99 5.21 -14.21
N LEU A 85 -7.81 4.59 -14.03
CA LEU A 85 -6.98 4.72 -12.84
C LEU A 85 -6.67 6.20 -12.54
N ASN A 86 -7.18 6.69 -11.42
CA ASN A 86 -6.87 8.00 -10.87
C ASN A 86 -5.82 7.84 -9.77
N MET A 87 -4.56 8.14 -10.08
CA MET A 87 -3.48 8.00 -9.10
C MET A 87 -2.40 9.07 -9.25
N ALA A 88 -1.76 9.40 -8.13
CA ALA A 88 -0.47 10.08 -8.08
C ALA A 88 0.67 9.03 -7.96
N LYS A 89 1.84 9.43 -7.44
CA LYS A 89 3.00 8.54 -7.28
C LYS A 89 2.71 7.28 -6.45
N SER A 90 2.12 7.46 -5.26
CA SER A 90 1.84 6.38 -4.31
C SER A 90 0.36 6.23 -3.97
N CYS A 91 -0.49 7.15 -4.44
CA CYS A 91 -1.85 7.34 -3.97
C CYS A 91 -2.85 7.05 -5.08
N VAL A 92 -3.63 5.99 -4.93
CA VAL A 92 -4.78 5.67 -5.78
C VAL A 92 -6.03 6.30 -5.16
N ARG A 93 -6.81 7.02 -5.96
CA ARG A 93 -8.01 7.74 -5.51
C ARG A 93 -9.26 7.12 -6.10
N PHE A 94 -10.06 6.48 -5.25
CA PHE A 94 -11.35 5.93 -5.62
C PHE A 94 -12.45 6.97 -5.43
N THR A 95 -12.94 7.54 -6.54
CA THR A 95 -14.07 8.50 -6.56
C THR A 95 -15.41 7.82 -6.89
N LYS A 96 -15.36 6.59 -7.42
CA LYS A 96 -16.52 5.76 -7.76
C LYS A 96 -16.52 4.56 -6.82
N PHE A 97 -17.25 4.66 -5.71
CA PHE A 97 -17.20 3.67 -4.64
C PHE A 97 -17.74 2.29 -5.03
N ASP A 98 -18.62 2.25 -6.04
CA ASP A 98 -19.21 1.02 -6.57
C ASP A 98 -18.31 0.29 -7.57
N ASP A 99 -17.23 0.94 -8.05
CA ASP A 99 -16.28 0.40 -9.05
C ASP A 99 -14.87 0.26 -8.47
N ILE A 100 -14.75 0.07 -7.14
CA ILE A 100 -13.45 -0.23 -6.53
C ILE A 100 -13.09 -1.69 -6.88
N PRO A 101 -11.97 -1.96 -7.58
CA PRO A 101 -11.60 -3.30 -8.00
C PRO A 101 -10.98 -4.08 -6.84
N TYR A 102 -11.81 -4.55 -5.91
CA TYR A 102 -11.36 -5.19 -4.67
C TYR A 102 -10.47 -6.42 -4.91
N ASP A 103 -10.75 -7.23 -5.93
CA ASP A 103 -9.95 -8.42 -6.23
C ASP A 103 -8.54 -8.06 -6.72
N LEU A 104 -8.42 -7.02 -7.55
CA LEU A 104 -7.12 -6.50 -7.97
C LEU A 104 -6.34 -5.90 -6.79
N ILE A 105 -7.02 -5.24 -5.86
CA ILE A 105 -6.39 -4.70 -4.64
C ILE A 105 -5.91 -5.85 -3.75
N ALA A 106 -6.70 -6.92 -3.60
CA ALA A 106 -6.29 -8.12 -2.87
C ALA A 106 -5.02 -8.74 -3.48
N GLU A 107 -4.96 -8.85 -4.80
CA GLU A 107 -3.77 -9.34 -5.49
C GLU A 107 -2.57 -8.41 -5.29
N LEU A 108 -2.78 -7.09 -5.42
CA LEU A 108 -1.73 -6.09 -5.18
C LEU A 108 -1.10 -6.23 -3.79
N VAL A 109 -1.92 -6.38 -2.75
CA VAL A 109 -1.47 -6.53 -1.36
C VAL A 109 -0.61 -7.79 -1.19
N ARG A 110 -1.01 -8.91 -1.81
CA ARG A 110 -0.28 -10.19 -1.71
C ARG A 110 1.07 -10.21 -2.42
N LYS A 111 1.30 -9.30 -3.37
CA LYS A 111 2.50 -9.34 -4.23
C LYS A 111 3.80 -8.94 -3.54
N VAL A 112 3.73 -8.33 -2.36
CA VAL A 112 4.92 -7.83 -1.67
C VAL A 112 4.92 -8.39 -0.25
N ASN A 113 5.81 -9.34 0.04
CA ASN A 113 6.04 -9.79 1.40
C ASN A 113 6.94 -8.79 2.16
N VAL A 114 7.06 -9.00 3.48
CA VAL A 114 7.81 -8.11 4.36
C VAL A 114 9.30 -8.05 4.01
N GLU A 115 9.92 -9.18 3.68
CA GLU A 115 11.35 -9.26 3.38
C GLU A 115 11.71 -8.49 2.10
N ASP A 116 10.92 -8.70 1.04
CA ASP A 116 11.04 -7.98 -0.23
C ASP A 116 10.81 -6.48 -0.03
N TRP A 117 9.85 -6.12 0.83
CA TRP A 117 9.59 -4.73 1.16
C TRP A 117 10.78 -4.06 1.85
N ILE A 118 11.32 -4.68 2.91
CA ILE A 118 12.49 -4.16 3.63
C ILE A 118 13.68 -4.04 2.68
N LYS A 119 13.94 -5.06 1.87
CA LYS A 119 15.06 -5.08 0.92
C LYS A 119 14.98 -3.95 -0.10
N GLU A 120 13.82 -3.75 -0.72
CA GLU A 120 13.64 -2.66 -1.68
C GLU A 120 13.74 -1.29 -0.98
N TYR A 121 13.19 -1.19 0.23
CA TYR A 121 13.23 0.04 1.02
C TYR A 121 14.68 0.45 1.35
N GLU A 122 15.50 -0.46 1.87
CA GLU A 122 16.91 -0.16 2.20
C GLU A 122 17.73 0.23 0.97
N LYS A 123 17.50 -0.42 -0.17
CA LYS A 123 18.15 -0.11 -1.44
C LYS A 123 17.87 1.32 -1.90
N ASN A 124 16.68 1.84 -1.61
CA ASN A 124 16.31 3.20 -2.00
C ASN A 124 16.82 4.27 -1.03
N ILE A 125 17.15 3.93 0.23
CA ILE A 125 17.73 4.86 1.21
C ILE A 125 19.24 4.99 1.05
N LYS A 126 19.94 3.89 0.75
CA LYS A 126 21.40 3.86 0.62
C LYS A 126 21.92 4.43 -0.71
N LYS A 127 21.07 5.15 -1.46
CA LYS A 127 21.40 5.79 -2.73
C LYS A 127 21.97 7.19 -2.54
#